data_AF-A0A7X6HWY9-F1
#
_entry.id   AF-A0A7X6HWY9-F1
#
_cell.length_a   1.000
_cell.length_b   1.000
_cell.length_c   1.000
_cell.angle_alpha   90.00
_cell.angle_beta   90.00
_cell.angle_gamma   90.00
#
_symmetry.space_group_name_H-M   'P 1'
#
loop_
_entity.id
_entity.type
_entity.pdbx_description
1 polymer ?
#
loop_
_entity_poly.entity_id
_entity_poly.type
_entity_poly.pdbx_seq_one_letter_code
_entity_poly.pdbx_strand_id
1 'polypeptide(L)'
;ADYRQLLIPEERQDECSQVTLRLVKAADRLSAYIKCVEETARGNREFLPARQQTLEKLRQMQMPEVEKFLQDFMPAFELSLDELQQQNSAQAES
;
A
#
# COMPACT_ATOMS: atom_id res chain seq x y z
N ALA A 1 -19.54 -8.91 4.31
CA ALA A 1 -18.40 -9.70 4.79
C ALA A 1 -18.14 -9.30 6.24
N ASP A 2 -17.91 -10.25 7.14
CA ASP A 2 -17.63 -9.96 8.56
C ASP A 2 -16.11 -9.76 8.75
N TYR A 3 -15.69 -8.51 8.94
CA TYR A 3 -14.28 -8.14 9.13
C TYR A 3 -13.82 -8.29 10.59
N ARG A 4 -14.72 -8.60 11.53
CA ARG A 4 -14.41 -8.68 12.97
C ARG A 4 -13.27 -9.66 13.26
N GLN A 5 -13.30 -10.81 12.57
CA GLN A 5 -12.30 -11.87 12.69
C GLN A 5 -10.91 -11.49 12.18
N LEU A 6 -10.79 -10.41 11.39
CA LEU A 6 -9.51 -9.89 10.91
C LEU A 6 -8.93 -8.83 11.85
N LEU A 7 -9.79 -8.15 12.62
CA LEU A 7 -9.42 -7.12 13.59
C LEU A 7 -9.10 -7.72 14.97
N ILE A 8 -9.59 -8.93 15.26
CA ILE A 8 -9.38 -9.65 16.53
C ILE A 8 -8.65 -10.96 16.25
N PRO A 9 -7.30 -11.00 16.38
CA PRO A 9 -6.50 -12.18 16.03
C PRO A 9 -6.78 -13.42 16.89
N GLU A 10 -7.31 -13.27 18.11
CA GLU A 10 -7.54 -14.40 19.02
C GLU A 10 -8.68 -15.34 18.58
N GLU A 11 -9.51 -14.97 17.60
CA GLU A 11 -10.72 -15.73 17.25
C GLU A 11 -10.54 -16.78 16.12
N ARG A 12 -9.36 -16.92 15.48
CA ARG A 12 -9.15 -17.82 14.32
C ARG A 12 -7.79 -18.53 14.27
N GLN A 13 -7.80 -19.86 14.16
CA GLN A 13 -6.62 -20.74 14.05
C GLN A 13 -6.59 -21.61 12.77
N ASP A 14 -7.40 -21.32 11.75
CA ASP A 14 -7.34 -22.04 10.47
C ASP A 14 -6.32 -21.43 9.48
N GLU A 15 -5.63 -22.27 8.70
CA GLU A 15 -4.56 -21.83 7.75
C GLU A 15 -5.05 -20.85 6.69
N CYS A 16 -6.29 -21.02 6.19
CA CYS A 16 -6.89 -20.09 5.23
C CYS A 16 -7.00 -18.69 5.83
N SER A 17 -7.33 -18.58 7.12
CA SER A 17 -7.34 -17.32 7.84
C SER A 17 -5.95 -16.68 7.95
N GLN A 18 -4.86 -17.47 8.00
CA GLN A 18 -3.50 -16.91 8.12
C GLN A 18 -3.05 -16.16 6.87
N VAL A 19 -3.31 -16.69 5.67
CA VAL A 19 -2.99 -16.00 4.40
C VAL A 19 -3.78 -14.70 4.30
N THR A 20 -5.09 -14.73 4.56
CA THR A 20 -5.94 -13.53 4.57
C THR A 20 -5.44 -12.51 5.59
N LEU A 21 -5.06 -12.93 6.80
CA LEU A 21 -4.49 -12.03 7.80
C LEU A 21 -3.18 -11.38 7.34
N ARG A 22 -2.30 -12.12 6.65
CA ARG A 22 -1.07 -11.54 6.10
C ARG A 22 -1.37 -10.50 5.01
N LEU A 23 -2.32 -10.80 4.11
CA LEU A 23 -2.76 -9.86 3.07
C LEU A 23 -3.37 -8.59 3.66
N VAL A 24 -4.24 -8.72 4.66
CA VAL A 24 -4.86 -7.56 5.33
C VAL A 24 -3.81 -6.72 6.04
N LYS A 25 -2.85 -7.36 6.73
CA LYS A 25 -1.71 -6.67 7.35
C LYS A 25 -0.80 -5.99 6.32
N ALA A 26 -0.70 -6.53 5.11
CA ALA A 26 0.05 -5.89 4.02
C ALA A 26 -0.71 -4.66 3.50
N ALA A 27 -2.02 -4.80 3.26
CA ALA A 27 -2.89 -3.72 2.80
C ALA A 27 -2.94 -2.55 3.79
N ASP A 28 -3.03 -2.83 5.09
CA ASP A 28 -2.96 -1.80 6.14
C ASP A 28 -1.67 -0.98 6.05
N ARG A 29 -0.52 -1.66 5.97
CA ARG A 29 0.79 -0.99 5.81
C ARG A 29 0.94 -0.24 4.49
N LEU A 30 0.41 -0.78 3.39
CA LEU A 30 0.39 -0.09 2.09
C LEU A 30 -0.43 1.20 2.19
N SER A 31 -1.59 1.18 2.85
CA SER A 31 -2.40 2.39 3.03
C SER A 31 -1.68 3.46 3.85
N ALA A 32 -0.97 3.07 4.91
CA ALA A 32 -0.12 3.97 5.67
C ALA A 32 1.03 4.54 4.82
N TYR A 33 1.65 3.72 3.96
CA TYR A 33 2.72 4.17 3.06
C TYR A 33 2.21 5.15 2.00
N ILE A 34 1.09 4.85 1.34
CA ILE A 34 0.43 5.74 0.37
C ILE A 34 0.14 7.09 1.02
N LYS A 35 -0.41 7.08 2.25
CA LYS A 35 -0.67 8.32 2.98
C LYS A 35 0.61 9.14 3.18
N CYS A 36 1.73 8.51 3.53
CA CYS A 36 3.01 9.19 3.67
C CYS A 36 3.51 9.78 2.34
N VAL A 37 3.33 9.06 1.23
CA VAL A 37 3.70 9.52 -0.12
C VAL A 37 2.89 10.76 -0.50
N GLU A 38 1.57 10.72 -0.34
CA GLU A 38 0.68 11.85 -0.63
C GLU A 38 1.03 13.10 0.19
N GLU A 39 1.26 12.94 1.51
CA GLU A 39 1.64 14.05 2.37
C GLU A 39 3.00 14.63 1.97
N THR A 40 3.95 13.77 1.58
CA THR A 40 5.25 14.23 1.07
C THR A 40 5.09 15.00 -0.24
N ALA A 41 4.25 14.52 -1.16
CA ALA A 41 3.95 15.19 -2.42
C ALA A 41 3.27 16.57 -2.21
N ARG A 42 2.47 16.70 -1.14
CA ARG A 42 1.89 17.99 -0.70
C ARG A 42 2.89 18.92 0.01
N GLY A 43 4.17 18.53 0.09
CA GLY A 43 5.23 19.31 0.71
C GLY A 43 5.38 19.09 2.21
N ASN A 44 4.60 18.20 2.82
CA ASN A 44 4.74 17.86 4.24
C ASN A 44 5.87 16.84 4.45
N ARG A 45 7.05 17.35 4.80
CA ARG A 45 8.26 16.54 5.00
C ARG A 45 8.30 15.79 6.33
N GLU A 46 7.36 16.05 7.26
CA GLU A 46 7.28 15.33 8.55
C GLU A 46 7.03 13.83 8.36
N PHE A 47 6.44 13.45 7.23
CA PHE A 47 6.14 12.05 6.89
C PHE A 47 7.31 11.30 6.26
N LEU A 48 8.45 11.94 5.94
CA LEU A 48 9.60 11.27 5.33
C LEU A 48 10.16 10.11 6.18
N PRO A 49 10.34 10.24 7.51
CA PRO A 49 10.82 9.13 8.33
C PRO A 49 9.80 7.99 8.39
N ALA A 50 8.51 8.32 8.50
CA ALA A 50 7.43 7.34 8.53
C ALA A 50 7.31 6.58 7.19
N ARG A 51 7.49 7.30 6.07
CA ARG A 51 7.53 6.73 4.72
C ARG A 51 8.62 5.67 4.60
N GLN A 52 9.85 6.01 4.99
CA GLN A 52 10.99 5.11 4.92
C GLN A 52 10.79 3.87 5.80
N GLN A 53 10.39 4.07 7.05
CA GLN A 53 10.18 2.95 7.98
C GLN A 53 9.05 2.03 7.52
N THR A 54 7.97 2.58 6.95
CA THR A 54 6.85 1.78 6.45
C THR A 54 7.24 1.00 5.20
N LEU A 55 8.02 1.59 4.30
CA LEU A 55 8.57 0.90 3.13
C LEU A 55 9.49 -0.27 3.52
N GLU A 56 10.35 -0.08 4.52
CA GLU A 56 11.19 -1.17 5.04
C GLU A 56 10.36 -2.31 5.63
N LYS A 57 9.34 -1.98 6.43
CA LYS A 57 8.41 -2.99 6.97
C LYS A 57 7.68 -3.76 5.88
N LEU A 58 7.28 -3.09 4.79
CA LEU A 58 6.63 -3.71 3.63
C LEU A 58 7.59 -4.68 2.92
N ARG A 59 8.83 -4.27 2.66
CA ARG A 59 9.85 -5.14 2.03
C ARG A 59 10.22 -6.34 2.88
N GLN A 60 10.24 -6.19 4.21
CA GLN A 60 10.48 -7.29 5.16
C GLN A 60 9.37 -8.34 5.16
N MET A 61 8.16 -8.04 4.64
CA MET A 61 7.10 -9.06 4.52
C MET A 61 7.46 -10.15 3.51
N GLN A 62 8.37 -9.88 2.58
CA GLN A 62 8.83 -10.79 1.52
C GLN A 62 7.67 -11.39 0.72
N MET A 63 6.70 -10.55 0.36
CA MET A 63 5.49 -10.94 -0.36
C MET A 63 5.55 -10.45 -1.81
N PRO A 64 5.41 -11.32 -2.82
CA PRO A 64 5.43 -10.92 -4.23
C PRO A 64 4.29 -9.96 -4.57
N GLU A 65 3.13 -10.07 -3.91
CA GLU A 65 1.99 -9.18 -4.11
C GLU A 65 2.29 -7.75 -3.68
N VAL A 66 3.05 -7.59 -2.58
CA VAL A 66 3.47 -6.27 -2.09
C VAL A 66 4.48 -5.65 -3.04
N GLU A 67 5.48 -6.42 -3.48
CA GLU A 67 6.48 -5.92 -4.44
C GLU A 67 5.81 -5.50 -5.76
N LYS A 68 4.88 -6.32 -6.25
CA LYS A 68 4.12 -6.01 -7.47
C LYS A 68 3.28 -4.74 -7.30
N PHE A 69 2.65 -4.56 -6.15
CA PHE A 69 1.91 -3.34 -5.86
C PHE A 69 2.82 -2.10 -5.83
N LEU A 70 3.96 -2.21 -5.15
CA LEU A 70 4.95 -1.14 -5.06
C LEU A 70 5.54 -0.76 -6.42
N GLN A 71 5.77 -1.73 -7.29
CA GLN A 71 6.31 -1.49 -8.63
C GLN A 71 5.27 -0.90 -9.59
N ASP A 72 4.08 -1.50 -9.65
CA ASP A 72 3.12 -1.19 -10.71
C ASP A 72 2.22 0.00 -10.36
N PHE A 73 1.87 0.19 -9.08
CA PHE A 73 0.85 1.17 -8.68
C PHE A 73 1.42 2.39 -7.97
N MET A 74 2.49 2.25 -7.16
CA MET A 74 3.02 3.39 -6.40
C MET A 74 3.48 4.58 -7.24
N PRO A 75 4.08 4.42 -8.43
CA PRO A 75 4.45 5.58 -9.26
C PRO A 75 3.26 6.51 -9.54
N ALA A 76 2.06 5.97 -9.69
CA ALA A 76 0.85 6.76 -9.93
C ALA A 76 0.43 7.59 -8.71
N PHE A 77 0.75 7.15 -7.48
CA PHE A 77 0.45 7.89 -6.25
C PHE A 77 1.41 9.06 -5.98
N GLU A 78 2.51 9.16 -6.74
CA GLU A 78 3.43 10.31 -6.69
C GLU A 78 3.00 11.44 -7.63
N LEU A 79 2.07 11.17 -8.54
CA LEU A 79 1.59 12.13 -9.53
C LEU A 79 0.47 13.01 -8.95
N SER A 80 0.43 14.26 -9.41
CA SER A 80 -0.75 15.11 -9.29
C SER A 80 -1.90 14.58 -10.14
N LEU A 81 -3.13 15.04 -9.84
CA LEU A 81 -4.32 14.66 -10.60
C LEU A 81 -4.18 14.99 -12.10
N ASP A 82 -3.58 16.12 -12.44
CA ASP A 82 -3.34 16.53 -13.83
C ASP A 82 -2.33 15.61 -14.53
N GLU A 83 -1.22 15.28 -13.85
CA GLU A 83 -0.21 14.34 -14.37
C GLU A 83 -0.78 12.93 -14.57
N LEU A 84 -1.64 12.48 -13.65
CA LEU A 84 -2.33 11.20 -13.76
C LEU A 84 -3.29 11.16 -14.95
N GLN A 85 -4.02 12.24 -15.20
CA GLN A 85 -4.89 12.35 -16.38
C GLN A 85 -4.09 12.29 -17.69
N GLN A 86 -2.93 12.95 -17.75
CA GLN A 86 -2.05 12.93 -18.92
C GLN A 86 -1.47 11.53 -19.18
N GLN A 87 -1.04 10.81 -18.13
CA GLN A 87 -0.59 9.43 -18.28
C GLN A 87 -1.68 8.49 -18.76
N ASN A 88 -2.90 8.60 -18.24
CA ASN A 88 -4.02 7.77 -18.65
C ASN A 88 -4.40 8.02 -20.12
N SER A 89 -4.33 9.26 -20.60
CA SER A 89 -4.54 9.55 -22.03
C SER A 89 -3.44 8.97 -22.92
N ALA A 90 -2.18 8.96 -22.47
CA ALA A 90 -1.07 8.40 -23.25
C ALA A 90 -1.12 6.86 -23.36
N GLN A 91 -1.71 6.18 -22.37
CA GLN A 91 -1.90 4.72 -22.39
C GLN A 91 -3.12 4.29 -23.22
N ALA A 92 -4.11 5.17 -23.43
CA ALA A 92 -5.30 4.87 -24.24
C ALA A 92 -5.06 4.94 -25.75
N GLU A 93 -3.94 5.55 -26.18
CA GLU A 93 -3.56 5.70 -27.59
C GLU A 93 -2.53 4.65 -28.06
N SER A 94 -2.21 3.67 -27.20
CA SER A 94 -1.25 2.57 -27.49
C SER A 94 -1.94 1.20 -27.61
#